data_AF-A0A1V2PM54-F1
#
_entry.id   AF-A0A1V2PM54-F1
#
_cell.length_a   1.000
_cell.length_b   1.000
_cell.length_c   1.000
_cell.angle_alpha   90.00
_cell.angle_beta   90.00
_cell.angle_gamma   90.00
#
_symmetry.space_group_name_H-M   'P 1'
#
loop_
_entity.id
_entity.type
_entity.pdbx_description
1 polymer ?
#
loop_
_entity_poly.entity_id
_entity_poly.type
_entity_poly.pdbx_seq_one_letter_code
_entity_poly.pdbx_strand_id
1 'polypeptide(L)'
;MARQLRQLRENSGLTQEKVGEQLGGSASKIHRIEQGQLPWPDELGMMLDLYKVPDSKQAVLRETVDKAWQPRRTRDKQDGEGVEPQVHDS
;
A
#
# COMPACT_ATOMS: atom_id res chain seq x y z
N MET A 1 0.83 -5.75 -5.28
CA MET A 1 -0.38 -4.90 -5.42
C MET A 1 -0.49 -4.21 -6.78
N ALA A 2 0.50 -3.41 -7.21
CA ALA A 2 0.42 -2.62 -8.46
C ALA A 2 0.00 -3.43 -9.71
N ARG A 3 0.66 -4.59 -9.96
CA ARG A 3 0.29 -5.53 -11.04
C ARG A 3 -1.15 -6.04 -10.94
N GLN A 4 -1.64 -6.26 -9.72
CA GLN A 4 -3.00 -6.74 -9.47
C GLN A 4 -4.04 -5.66 -9.78
N LEU A 5 -3.78 -4.40 -9.42
CA LEU A 5 -4.66 -3.28 -9.76
C LEU A 5 -4.77 -3.09 -11.28
N ARG A 6 -3.64 -3.20 -11.99
CA ARG A 6 -3.63 -3.19 -13.46
C ARG A 6 -4.49 -4.30 -14.06
N GLN A 7 -4.33 -5.54 -13.57
CA GLN A 7 -5.12 -6.67 -14.07
C GLN A 7 -6.61 -6.49 -13.81
N LEU A 8 -6.99 -5.99 -12.64
CA LEU A 8 -8.39 -5.72 -12.29
C LEU A 8 -9.00 -4.66 -13.22
N ARG A 9 -8.24 -3.61 -13.53
CA ARG A 9 -8.66 -2.59 -14.51
C ARG A 9 -8.89 -3.19 -15.89
N GLU A 10 -7.91 -3.94 -16.39
CA GLU A 10 -7.96 -4.58 -17.71
C GLU A 10 -9.14 -5.55 -17.82
N ASN A 11 -9.36 -6.39 -16.79
CA ASN A 11 -10.50 -7.31 -16.73
C ASN A 11 -11.86 -6.60 -16.69
N SER A 12 -11.89 -5.37 -16.19
CA SER A 12 -13.09 -4.53 -16.14
C SER A 12 -13.31 -3.75 -17.43
N GLY A 13 -12.42 -3.87 -18.43
CA GLY A 13 -12.50 -3.18 -19.71
C GLY A 13 -12.27 -1.67 -19.62
N LEU A 14 -11.69 -1.17 -18.52
CA LEU A 14 -11.48 0.26 -18.30
C LEU A 14 -10.08 0.71 -18.75
N THR A 15 -9.99 1.88 -19.37
CA THR A 15 -8.71 2.53 -19.67
C THR A 15 -8.18 3.27 -18.43
N GLN A 16 -6.87 3.54 -18.39
CA GLN A 16 -6.29 4.37 -17.31
C GLN A 16 -6.91 5.76 -17.28
N GLU A 17 -7.22 6.33 -18.44
CA GLU A 17 -7.92 7.61 -18.58
C GLU A 17 -9.29 7.57 -17.94
N LYS A 18 -10.09 6.53 -18.24
CA LYS A 18 -11.45 6.44 -17.67
C LYS A 18 -11.44 6.32 -16.16
N VAL A 19 -10.51 5.55 -15.60
CA VAL A 19 -10.35 5.45 -14.15
C VAL A 19 -9.87 6.77 -13.57
N GLY A 20 -8.92 7.44 -14.23
CA GLY A 20 -8.43 8.76 -13.83
C GLY A 20 -9.56 9.77 -13.72
N GLU A 21 -10.41 9.87 -14.72
CA GLU A 21 -11.60 10.75 -14.72
C GLU A 21 -12.54 10.45 -13.54
N GLN A 22 -12.84 9.18 -13.29
CA GLN A 22 -13.74 8.78 -12.19
C GLN A 22 -13.14 9.09 -10.80
N LEU A 23 -11.81 9.08 -10.70
CA LEU A 23 -11.07 9.47 -9.49
C LEU A 23 -10.80 10.99 -9.40
N GLY A 24 -11.35 11.80 -10.31
CA GLY A 24 -11.09 13.25 -10.37
C GLY A 24 -9.63 13.61 -10.69
N GLY A 25 -8.90 12.71 -11.34
CA GLY A 25 -7.48 12.83 -11.66
C GLY A 25 -7.18 12.58 -13.14
N SER A 26 -5.98 12.03 -13.41
CA SER A 26 -5.50 11.80 -14.78
C SER A 26 -5.03 10.37 -15.00
N ALA A 27 -4.95 9.95 -16.27
CA ALA A 27 -4.37 8.66 -16.66
C ALA A 27 -2.96 8.46 -16.07
N SER A 28 -2.15 9.52 -16.01
CA SER A 28 -0.79 9.48 -15.45
C SER A 28 -0.77 9.13 -13.96
N LYS A 29 -1.78 9.55 -13.19
CA LYS A 29 -1.92 9.16 -11.78
C LYS A 29 -2.17 7.66 -11.65
N ILE A 30 -3.09 7.13 -12.47
CA ILE A 30 -3.38 5.68 -12.51
C ILE A 30 -2.15 4.90 -12.95
N HIS A 31 -1.41 5.38 -13.94
CA HIS A 31 -0.16 4.79 -14.36
C HIS A 31 0.84 4.68 -13.20
N ARG A 32 1.07 5.75 -12.42
CA ARG A 32 1.99 5.69 -11.27
C ARG A 32 1.53 4.70 -10.20
N ILE A 33 0.23 4.63 -9.93
CA ILE A 33 -0.33 3.63 -9.00
C ILE A 33 -0.05 2.20 -9.51
N GLU A 34 -0.25 1.96 -10.81
CA GLU A 34 0.07 0.68 -11.46
C GLU A 34 1.58 0.39 -11.56
N GLN A 35 2.43 1.38 -11.35
CA GLN A 35 3.89 1.24 -11.19
C GLN A 35 4.34 1.09 -9.73
N GLY A 36 3.44 1.20 -8.75
CA GLY A 36 3.76 0.98 -7.34
C GLY A 36 3.67 2.20 -6.44
N GLN A 37 3.24 3.37 -6.94
CA GLN A 37 2.80 4.45 -6.05
C GLN A 37 1.60 3.95 -5.24
N LEU A 38 1.65 4.13 -3.91
CA LEU A 38 0.50 3.78 -3.07
C LEU A 38 -0.64 4.77 -3.32
N PRO A 39 -1.86 4.29 -3.63
CA PRO A 39 -3.04 5.14 -3.67
C PRO A 39 -3.44 5.53 -2.24
N TRP A 40 -4.17 6.63 -2.12
CA TRP A 40 -4.86 6.96 -0.89
C TRP A 40 -5.98 5.94 -0.60
N PRO A 41 -6.41 5.77 0.67
CA PRO A 41 -7.41 4.76 1.01
C PRO A 41 -8.76 4.91 0.29
N ASP A 42 -9.19 6.16 0.06
CA ASP A 42 -10.39 6.51 -0.69
C ASP A 42 -10.25 6.20 -2.19
N GLU A 43 -9.11 6.54 -2.78
CA GLU A 43 -8.77 6.19 -4.17
C GLU A 43 -8.77 4.68 -4.37
N LEU A 44 -8.17 3.93 -3.44
CA LEU A 44 -8.19 2.48 -3.48
C LEU A 44 -9.62 1.95 -3.43
N GLY A 45 -10.45 2.48 -2.54
CA GLY A 45 -11.88 2.11 -2.46
C GLY A 45 -12.58 2.33 -3.79
N MET A 46 -12.50 3.55 -4.34
CA MET A 46 -13.11 3.89 -5.62
C MET A 46 -12.62 2.99 -6.77
N MET A 47 -11.32 2.70 -6.84
CA MET A 47 -10.78 1.78 -7.85
C MET A 47 -11.38 0.38 -7.73
N LEU A 48 -11.47 -0.17 -6.51
CA LEU A 48 -12.00 -1.51 -6.28
C LEU A 48 -13.49 -1.61 -6.62
N ASP A 49 -14.25 -0.56 -6.34
CA ASP A 49 -15.67 -0.46 -6.69
C ASP A 49 -15.84 -0.37 -8.22
N LEU A 50 -15.06 0.48 -8.90
CA LEU A 50 -15.05 0.58 -10.37
C LEU A 50 -14.69 -0.75 -11.03
N TYR A 51 -13.79 -1.53 -10.41
CA TYR A 51 -13.37 -2.83 -10.90
C TYR A 51 -14.29 -3.98 -10.46
N LYS A 52 -15.41 -3.67 -9.79
CA LYS A 52 -16.41 -4.64 -9.30
C LYS A 52 -15.79 -5.77 -8.48
N VAL A 53 -14.82 -5.44 -7.63
CA VAL A 53 -14.13 -6.41 -6.78
C VAL A 53 -15.05 -6.80 -5.63
N PRO A 54 -15.28 -8.11 -5.36
CA PRO A 54 -16.08 -8.55 -4.23
C PRO A 54 -15.49 -8.11 -2.87
N ASP A 55 -16.36 -7.79 -1.91
CA ASP A 55 -15.98 -7.23 -0.60
C ASP A 55 -14.92 -8.04 0.15
N SER A 56 -15.00 -9.37 0.11
CA SER A 56 -14.00 -10.26 0.73
C SER A 56 -12.59 -10.03 0.17
N LYS A 57 -12.48 -9.78 -1.14
CA LYS A 57 -11.22 -9.46 -1.81
C LYS A 57 -10.83 -8.00 -1.61
N GLN A 58 -11.79 -7.08 -1.52
CA GLN A 58 -11.51 -5.70 -1.19
C GLN A 58 -10.83 -5.56 0.18
N ALA A 59 -11.33 -6.28 1.19
CA ALA A 59 -10.78 -6.23 2.55
C ALA A 59 -9.29 -6.59 2.59
N VAL A 60 -8.90 -7.68 1.91
CA VAL A 60 -7.49 -8.11 1.82
C VAL A 60 -6.61 -7.06 1.13
N LEU A 61 -7.13 -6.41 0.09
CA LEU A 61 -6.38 -5.39 -0.65
C LEU A 61 -6.21 -4.10 0.14
N ARG A 62 -7.25 -3.69 0.89
CA ARG A 62 -7.19 -2.56 1.82
C ARG A 62 -6.19 -2.80 2.94
N GLU A 63 -6.22 -3.98 3.56
CA GLU A 63 -5.25 -4.36 4.60
C GLU A 63 -3.81 -4.35 4.07
N THR A 64 -3.59 -4.81 2.84
CA THR A 64 -2.26 -4.80 2.21
C THR A 64 -1.73 -3.38 2.04
N VAL A 65 -2.57 -2.45 1.61
CA VAL A 65 -2.18 -1.04 1.42
C VAL A 65 -2.00 -0.32 2.76
N ASP A 66 -2.86 -0.59 3.74
CA ASP A 66 -2.74 -0.06 5.10
C ASP A 66 -1.38 -0.40 5.72
N LYS A 67 -0.97 -1.67 5.66
CA LYS A 67 0.36 -2.13 6.11
C LYS A 67 1.52 -1.46 5.38
N ALA A 68 1.33 -1.09 4.12
CA ALA A 68 2.35 -0.43 3.32
C ALA A 68 2.49 1.07 3.64
N TRP A 69 1.40 1.70 4.09
CA TRP A 69 1.40 3.07 4.59
C TRP A 69 1.99 3.20 6.00
N GLN A 70 1.99 2.12 6.79
CA GLN A 70 2.68 2.10 8.07
C GLN A 70 4.18 2.39 7.84
N PRO A 71 4.75 3.44 8.47
CA PRO A 71 6.18 3.64 8.40
C PRO A 71 6.85 2.36 8.89
N ARG A 72 7.86 1.87 8.16
CA ARG A 72 8.70 0.79 8.68
C ARG A 72 9.14 1.25 10.06
N ARG A 73 8.65 0.61 11.13
CA ARG A 73 9.10 0.91 12.49
C ARG A 73 10.62 0.92 12.41
N THR A 74 11.19 2.11 12.60
CA THR A 74 12.63 2.27 12.72
C THR A 74 13.07 1.24 13.72
N ARG A 75 13.98 0.35 13.30
CA ARG A 75 14.58 -0.68 14.14
C ARG A 75 14.91 -0.03 15.49
N ASP A 76 14.17 -0.38 16.53
CA ASP A 76 14.43 0.07 17.89
C ASP A 76 15.92 -0.16 18.16
N LYS A 77 16.61 0.95 18.39
CA LYS A 77 18.02 0.98 18.73
C LYS A 77 18.10 0.39 20.13
N GLN A 78 18.45 -0.89 20.24
CA GLN A 78 18.91 -1.45 21.51
C GLN A 78 20.26 -0.79 21.81
N ASP A 79 20.20 0.38 22.44
CA ASP A 79 21.29 0.95 23.19
C ASP A 79 21.54 0.00 24.37
N GLY A 80 22.45 -0.94 24.16
CA GLY A 80 23.04 -1.76 25.21
C GLY A 80 24.07 -0.94 25.97
N GLU A 81 23.61 0.01 26.79
CA GLU A 81 24.37 0.47 27.94
C GLU A 81 24.35 -0.64 29.01
N GLY A 82 25.53 -0.98 29.54
CA GLY A 82 25.66 -1.84 30.72
C GLY A 82 26.74 -2.90 30.61
N VAL A 83 28.02 -2.49 30.60
CA VAL A 83 29.10 -3.36 31.06
C VAL A 83 29.57 -2.82 32.40
N GLU A 84 28.96 -3.29 33.49
CA GLU A 84 29.51 -3.14 34.83
C GLU A 84 30.80 -3.96 34.94
N PRO A 85 31.92 -3.40 35.44
CA PRO A 85 33.08 -4.21 35.78
C PRO A 85 32.80 -4.96 37.09
N GLN A 86 32.62 -6.28 37.02
CA GLN A 86 32.65 -7.14 38.20
C GLN A 86 34.07 -7.13 38.78
N VAL A 87 34.20 -6.44 39.91
CA VAL A 87 35.24 -6.67 40.91
C VAL A 87 35.11 -8.12 41.39
N HIS A 88 36.18 -8.90 41.22
CA HIS A 88 36.36 -10.15 41.96
C HIS A 88 37.55 -9.97 42.90
N ASP A 89 37.21 -9.90 44.17
CA ASP A 89 38.07 -10.03 45.34
C ASP A 89 38.55 -11.48 45.46
N SER A 90 39.88 -11.68 45.51
CA SER A 90 40.61 -12.76 46.22
C SER A 90 42.11 -12.60 46.02
#